data_AF-A0A846PEB4-F1
#
_entry.id   AF-A0A846PEB4-F1
#
_cell.length_a   1.000
_cell.length_b   1.000
_cell.length_c   1.000
_cell.angle_alpha   90.00
_cell.angle_beta   90.00
_cell.angle_gamma   90.00
#
_symmetry.space_group_name_H-M   'P 1'
#
loop_
_entity.id
_entity.type
_entity.pdbx_description
1 polymer ?
#
loop_
_entity_poly.entity_id
_entity_poly.type
_entity_poly.pdbx_seq_one_letter_code
_entity_poly.pdbx_strand_id
1 'polypeptide(L)'
;MKKNQITLVFLCLVILFPIAFNKAVAAPDALMFVDPANIIDTDLEPCSDITITINASTVPNLFTWQIKLWFDPSIINCTDAYYPPGHVFDGMGFDSSRACNRQRQRLRDFWGFIDRITHRC
;
A
#
# COMPACT_ATOMS: atom_id res chain seq x y z
N MET A 1 -44.41 -29.50 -41.82
CA MET A 1 -43.28 -28.60 -41.53
C MET A 1 -43.61 -27.66 -40.36
N LYS A 2 -43.49 -28.05 -39.08
CA LYS A 2 -43.84 -27.12 -37.98
C LYS A 2 -42.97 -27.22 -36.71
N LYS A 3 -42.48 -28.39 -36.30
CA LYS A 3 -41.81 -28.55 -34.99
C LYS A 3 -40.31 -28.19 -35.00
N ASN A 4 -39.54 -28.69 -35.99
CA ASN A 4 -38.08 -28.48 -36.05
C ASN A 4 -37.68 -27.07 -36.50
N GLN A 5 -38.57 -26.36 -37.20
CA GLN A 5 -38.38 -24.96 -37.59
C GLN A 5 -38.55 -24.01 -36.39
N ILE A 6 -39.47 -24.31 -35.48
CA ILE A 6 -39.67 -23.52 -34.24
C ILE A 6 -38.45 -23.66 -33.31
N THR A 7 -37.82 -24.84 -33.27
CA THR A 7 -36.62 -25.09 -32.45
C THR A 7 -35.43 -24.24 -32.88
N LEU A 8 -35.23 -24.05 -34.20
CA LEU A 8 -34.13 -23.24 -34.73
C LEU A 8 -34.33 -21.74 -34.46
N VAL A 9 -35.57 -21.25 -34.52
CA VAL A 9 -35.88 -19.84 -34.23
C VAL A 9 -35.60 -19.52 -32.75
N PHE A 10 -35.96 -20.43 -31.84
CA PHE A 10 -35.66 -20.26 -30.41
C PHE A 10 -34.15 -20.27 -30.12
N LEU A 11 -33.39 -21.14 -30.80
CA LEU A 11 -31.94 -21.20 -30.64
C LEU A 11 -31.27 -19.90 -31.13
N CYS A 12 -31.69 -19.35 -32.27
CA CYS A 12 -31.18 -18.07 -32.77
C CYS A 12 -31.50 -16.90 -31.83
N LEU A 13 -32.68 -16.89 -31.20
CA LEU A 13 -33.07 -15.84 -30.25
C LEU A 13 -32.20 -15.82 -28.98
N VAL A 14 -31.77 -16.99 -28.51
CA VAL A 14 -30.87 -17.12 -27.35
C VAL A 14 -29.44 -16.68 -27.70
N ILE A 15 -28.99 -16.90 -28.93
CA ILE A 15 -27.65 -16.50 -29.41
C ILE A 15 -27.60 -14.98 -29.70
N LEU A 16 -28.73 -14.37 -30.06
CA LEU A 16 -28.83 -12.94 -30.35
C LEU A 16 -29.11 -12.06 -29.12
N PHE A 17 -29.30 -12.65 -27.93
CA PHE A 17 -29.40 -11.86 -26.70
C PHE A 17 -28.00 -11.35 -26.34
N PRO A 18 -27.72 -10.04 -26.46
CA PRO A 18 -26.40 -9.53 -26.16
C PRO A 18 -26.12 -9.80 -24.70
N ILE A 19 -24.99 -10.45 -24.45
CA ILE A 19 -24.36 -10.51 -23.13
C ILE A 19 -24.23 -9.04 -22.72
N ALA A 20 -24.94 -8.63 -21.68
CA ALA A 20 -24.77 -7.31 -21.10
C ALA A 20 -23.31 -7.23 -20.63
N PHE A 21 -22.46 -6.63 -21.44
CA PHE A 21 -21.08 -6.37 -21.08
C PHE A 21 -21.13 -5.43 -19.89
N ASN A 22 -20.85 -5.97 -18.69
CA ASN A 22 -20.62 -5.16 -17.51
C ASN A 22 -19.59 -4.10 -17.91
N LYS A 23 -19.97 -2.82 -17.89
CA LYS A 23 -19.00 -1.74 -18.09
C LYS A 23 -17.96 -1.87 -16.99
N ALA A 24 -16.70 -2.09 -17.38
CA ALA A 24 -15.60 -2.02 -16.44
C ALA A 24 -15.53 -0.61 -15.87
N VAL A 25 -15.87 -0.45 -14.59
CA VAL A 25 -15.63 0.78 -13.85
C VAL A 25 -14.15 0.80 -13.54
N ALA A 26 -13.46 1.89 -13.91
CA ALA A 26 -12.07 2.07 -13.54
C ALA A 26 -11.96 2.01 -12.01
N ALA A 27 -11.13 1.09 -11.52
CA ALA A 27 -10.80 1.07 -10.10
C ALA A 27 -10.09 2.39 -9.76
N PRO A 28 -10.36 2.97 -8.59
CA PRO A 28 -9.69 4.20 -8.21
C PRO A 28 -8.21 3.89 -7.96
N ASP A 29 -7.33 4.81 -8.33
CA ASP A 29 -5.88 4.58 -8.29
C ASP A 29 -5.41 4.44 -6.84
N ALA A 30 -4.89 3.25 -6.51
CA ALA A 30 -4.22 2.97 -5.25
C ALA A 30 -2.90 3.73 -5.22
N LEU A 31 -2.72 4.62 -4.24
CA LEU A 31 -1.52 5.43 -4.10
C LEU A 31 -0.85 5.15 -2.76
N MET A 32 0.45 4.95 -2.78
CA MET A 32 1.29 4.88 -1.59
C MET A 32 2.34 5.98 -1.66
N PHE A 33 2.51 6.72 -0.57
CA PHE A 33 3.39 7.89 -0.56
C PHE A 33 4.03 8.11 0.80
N VAL A 34 5.14 8.82 0.77
CA VAL A 34 5.92 9.24 1.93
C VAL A 34 5.60 10.70 2.24
N ASP A 35 5.34 10.99 3.50
CA ASP A 35 4.98 12.32 4.01
C ASP A 35 5.82 12.66 5.25
N PRO A 36 6.57 13.77 5.24
CA PRO A 36 6.73 14.73 4.15
C PRO A 36 7.55 14.17 2.96
N ALA A 37 7.18 14.56 1.75
CA ALA A 37 7.88 14.17 0.53
C ALA A 37 9.27 14.83 0.39
N ASN A 38 9.44 16.00 1.00
CA ASN A 38 10.71 16.71 1.10
C ASN A 38 10.71 17.55 2.39
N ILE A 39 11.85 17.60 3.06
CA ILE A 39 12.07 18.39 4.26
C ILE A 39 13.17 19.39 3.92
N ILE A 40 12.79 20.64 3.71
CA ILE A 40 13.70 21.78 3.60
C ILE A 40 13.35 22.69 4.76
N ASP A 41 13.91 22.40 5.92
CA ASP A 41 13.73 23.20 7.12
C ASP A 41 15.11 23.67 7.58
N THR A 42 15.31 24.99 7.55
CA THR A 42 16.56 25.64 7.96
C THR A 42 16.75 25.65 9.47
N ASP A 43 15.69 25.32 10.23
CA ASP A 43 15.67 25.29 11.68
C ASP A 43 15.88 23.87 12.24
N LEU A 44 16.03 22.86 11.36
CA LEU A 44 16.46 21.52 11.74
C LEU A 44 17.94 21.54 12.11
N GLU A 45 18.19 21.67 13.41
CA GLU A 45 19.52 21.54 13.97
C GLU A 45 19.97 20.07 14.01
N PRO A 46 21.28 19.79 13.92
CA PRO A 46 21.80 18.45 14.16
C PRO A 46 21.28 17.88 15.49
N CYS A 47 21.03 16.57 15.53
CA CYS A 47 20.46 15.84 16.67
C CYS A 47 18.95 16.07 16.93
N SER A 48 18.22 16.67 15.99
CA SER A 48 16.76 16.68 16.04
C SER A 48 16.15 15.37 15.51
N ASP A 49 14.98 15.03 16.04
CA ASP A 49 14.17 13.89 15.60
C ASP A 49 13.20 14.31 14.49
N ILE A 50 13.13 13.53 13.42
CA ILE A 50 12.22 13.70 12.30
C ILE A 50 11.31 12.47 12.23
N THR A 51 10.02 12.69 12.01
CA THR A 51 9.07 11.58 11.79
C THR A 51 8.66 11.55 10.33
N ILE A 52 8.83 10.39 9.69
CA ILE A 52 8.44 10.16 8.30
C ILE A 52 7.27 9.19 8.28
N THR A 53 6.12 9.67 7.81
CA THR A 53 4.89 8.91 7.71
C THR A 53 4.75 8.30 6.33
N ILE A 54 4.21 7.10 6.26
CA ILE A 54 4.01 6.36 5.02
C ILE A 54 2.54 6.01 4.97
N ASN A 55 1.88 6.52 3.94
CA ASN A 55 0.44 6.49 3.82
C ASN A 55 0.06 5.72 2.55
N ALA A 56 -1.06 5.00 2.65
CA ALA A 56 -1.73 4.39 1.51
C ALA A 56 -3.13 5.01 1.39
N SER A 57 -3.43 5.61 0.25
CA SER A 57 -4.74 6.16 -0.06
C SER A 57 -5.45 5.31 -1.12
N THR A 58 -6.76 5.23 -0.99
CA THR A 58 -7.63 4.66 -2.04
C THR A 58 -7.36 3.18 -2.31
N VAL A 59 -7.01 2.41 -1.27
CA VAL A 59 -6.76 0.96 -1.39
C VAL A 59 -7.87 0.16 -0.69
N PRO A 60 -8.96 -0.20 -1.37
CA PRO A 60 -9.99 -1.04 -0.79
C PRO A 60 -9.43 -2.45 -0.50
N ASN A 61 -9.74 -2.99 0.68
CA ASN A 61 -9.31 -4.32 1.11
C ASN A 61 -7.79 -4.53 1.09
N LEU A 62 -7.01 -3.55 1.58
CA LEU A 62 -5.56 -3.70 1.73
C LEU A 62 -5.23 -4.75 2.80
N PHE A 63 -4.76 -5.92 2.37
CA PHE A 63 -4.33 -7.00 3.28
C PHE A 63 -2.87 -6.86 3.69
N THR A 64 -2.02 -6.37 2.78
CA THR A 64 -0.60 -6.31 3.02
C THR A 64 0.11 -5.34 2.09
N TRP A 65 1.26 -4.84 2.53
CA TRP A 65 2.12 -3.94 1.77
C TRP A 65 3.59 -4.13 2.16
N GLN A 66 4.48 -3.78 1.24
CA GLN A 66 5.92 -3.79 1.46
C GLN A 66 6.53 -2.59 0.76
N ILE A 67 7.49 -1.96 1.44
CA ILE A 67 8.21 -0.80 0.95
C ILE A 67 9.69 -0.93 1.26
N LYS A 68 10.50 -0.17 0.53
CA LYS A 68 11.93 -0.02 0.83
C LYS A 68 12.28 1.46 0.78
N LEU A 69 12.59 2.03 1.94
CA LEU A 69 13.14 3.37 2.05
C LEU A 69 14.66 3.32 1.99
N TRP A 70 15.23 4.26 1.25
CA TRP A 70 16.67 4.46 1.16
C TRP A 70 17.01 5.81 1.76
N PHE A 71 18.05 5.83 2.58
CA PHE A 71 18.56 7.05 3.20
C PHE A 71 20.08 6.96 3.34
N ASP A 72 20.73 8.12 3.48
CA ASP A 72 22.16 8.17 3.77
C ASP A 72 22.40 8.01 5.27
N PRO A 73 23.00 6.89 5.73
CA PRO A 73 23.20 6.61 7.14
C PRO A 73 24.29 7.49 7.77
N SER A 74 25.05 8.26 6.99
CA SER A 74 26.00 9.25 7.49
C SER A 74 25.33 10.57 7.90
N ILE A 75 24.16 10.86 7.33
CA ILE A 75 23.40 12.10 7.56
C ILE A 75 22.27 11.86 8.58
N ILE A 76 21.54 10.75 8.42
CA ILE A 76 20.38 10.42 9.24
C ILE A 76 20.44 8.97 9.75
N ASN A 77 20.02 8.79 11.00
CA ASN A 77 19.99 7.52 11.71
C ASN A 77 18.55 7.11 12.00
N CYS A 78 18.15 5.93 11.54
CA CYS A 78 16.84 5.37 11.84
C CYS A 78 16.86 4.85 13.29
N THR A 79 16.02 5.42 14.17
CA THR A 79 15.98 5.01 15.58
C THR A 79 14.80 4.09 15.90
N ASP A 80 13.62 4.38 15.38
CA ASP A 80 12.43 3.58 15.63
C ASP A 80 11.47 3.54 14.44
N ALA A 81 10.65 2.49 14.36
CA ALA A 81 9.61 2.33 13.37
C ALA A 81 8.41 1.64 14.00
N TYR A 82 7.23 2.23 13.88
CA TYR A 82 6.03 1.80 14.60
C TYR A 82 4.75 2.08 13.81
N TYR A 83 3.66 1.38 14.14
CA TYR A 83 2.33 1.72 13.63
C TYR A 83 1.66 2.76 14.56
N PRO A 84 1.22 3.92 14.05
CA PRO A 84 0.48 4.88 14.85
C PRO A 84 -0.94 4.37 15.15
N PRO A 85 -1.64 4.91 16.16
CA PRO A 85 -3.03 4.59 16.43
C PRO A 85 -3.92 4.83 15.19
N GLY A 86 -4.85 3.91 14.90
CA GLY A 86 -5.75 4.02 13.75
C GLY A 86 -5.09 3.75 12.39
N HIS A 87 -3.94 3.07 12.37
CA HIS A 87 -3.30 2.61 11.14
C HIS A 87 -4.16 1.59 10.37
N VAL A 88 -3.82 1.36 9.10
CA VAL A 88 -4.60 0.51 8.18
C VAL A 88 -4.68 -0.98 8.57
N PHE A 89 -3.88 -1.43 9.55
CA PHE A 89 -3.91 -2.80 10.07
C PHE A 89 -4.39 -2.90 11.53
N ASP A 90 -4.98 -1.82 12.05
CA ASP A 90 -5.47 -1.79 13.42
C ASP A 90 -6.48 -2.92 13.65
N GLY A 91 -6.39 -3.59 14.80
CA GLY A 91 -7.20 -4.76 15.13
C GLY A 91 -6.82 -6.08 14.45
N MET A 92 -5.82 -6.12 13.56
CA MET A 92 -5.41 -7.35 12.86
C MET A 92 -4.33 -8.18 13.60
N GLY A 93 -3.82 -7.71 14.75
CA GLY A 93 -2.87 -8.47 15.58
C GLY A 93 -1.41 -8.49 15.08
N PHE A 94 -1.02 -7.55 14.21
CA PHE A 94 0.35 -7.40 13.76
C PHE A 94 1.18 -6.57 14.76
N ASP A 95 2.26 -7.15 15.28
CA ASP A 95 3.24 -6.46 16.13
C ASP A 95 4.19 -5.62 15.25
N SER A 96 4.30 -4.32 15.54
CA SER A 96 5.16 -3.39 14.79
C SER A 96 6.59 -3.32 15.27
N SER A 97 6.96 -4.10 16.28
CA SER A 97 8.21 -3.84 16.99
C SER A 97 9.45 -4.25 16.18
N ARG A 98 10.22 -3.21 15.79
CA ARG A 98 11.66 -3.21 15.41
C ARG A 98 11.99 -3.39 13.92
N ALA A 99 11.76 -2.35 13.11
CA ALA A 99 12.28 -2.26 11.73
C ALA A 99 13.54 -1.37 11.56
N CYS A 100 13.74 -0.33 12.40
CA CYS A 100 14.75 0.72 12.14
C CYS A 100 16.23 0.31 12.13
N ASN A 101 16.61 -0.92 12.49
CA ASN A 101 18.05 -1.27 12.54
C ASN A 101 18.39 -2.72 12.17
N ARG A 102 17.53 -3.39 11.39
CA ARG A 102 17.76 -4.79 10.96
C ARG A 102 18.27 -4.96 9.52
N GLN A 103 18.77 -3.90 8.89
CA GLN A 103 19.38 -3.96 7.54
C GLN A 103 20.71 -4.76 7.49
N ARG A 104 21.27 -5.24 8.61
CA ARG A 104 22.52 -6.02 8.61
C ARG A 104 22.42 -7.51 8.95
N GLN A 105 21.29 -8.04 9.41
CA GLN A 105 21.19 -9.49 9.67
C GLN A 105 19.80 -10.06 9.37
N ARG A 106 19.78 -10.90 8.33
CA ARG A 106 18.77 -11.88 7.90
C ARG A 106 17.66 -11.36 6.96
N LEU A 107 17.83 -11.79 5.71
CA LEU A 107 16.88 -11.81 4.59
C LEU A 107 15.65 -12.70 4.85
N ARG A 108 14.95 -12.54 5.97
CA ARG A 108 13.62 -13.12 6.14
C ARG A 108 12.75 -12.18 6.98
N ASP A 109 11.65 -11.80 6.35
CA ASP A 109 10.41 -11.30 6.94
C ASP A 109 10.44 -9.85 7.44
N PHE A 110 9.92 -8.90 6.65
CA PHE A 110 9.35 -7.67 7.20
C PHE A 110 8.30 -7.04 6.28
N TRP A 111 7.10 -6.85 6.83
CA TRP A 111 5.89 -6.32 6.22
C TRP A 111 5.55 -4.94 6.86
N GLY A 112 5.60 -3.84 6.08
CA GLY A 112 4.93 -2.54 6.33
C GLY A 112 5.27 -1.66 7.55
N PHE A 113 5.75 -0.40 7.44
CA PHE A 113 6.03 0.47 8.61
C PHE A 113 5.93 1.99 8.34
N ILE A 114 5.83 2.79 9.41
CA ILE A 114 6.11 4.23 9.50
C ILE A 114 7.42 4.40 10.27
N ASP A 115 8.34 5.24 9.80
CA ASP A 115 9.72 5.33 10.32
C ASP A 115 9.97 6.68 11.03
N ARG A 116 10.52 6.65 12.25
CA ARG A 116 11.09 7.80 12.96
C ARG A 116 12.61 7.78 12.78
N ILE A 117 13.13 8.85 12.20
CA ILE A 117 14.53 9.01 11.82
C ILE A 117 15.13 10.21 12.56
N THR A 118 16.30 10.07 13.18
CA THR A 118 16.97 11.14 13.93
C THR A 118 18.30 11.50 13.26
N HIS A 119 18.73 12.75 13.36
CA HIS A 119 20.06 13.13 12.86
C HIS A 119 21.17 12.63 13.80
N ARG A 120 22.32 12.19 13.24
CA ARG A 120 23.47 11.75 14.06
C ARG A 120 24.11 12.93 14.80
N CYS A 121 24.30 12.73 16.09
CA CYS A 121 25.54 13.10 16.78
C CYS A 121 26.43 11.83 16.83
#